data_AF-A0ABD6LA29-F1
#
_entry.id   AF-A0ABD6LA29-F1
#
_cell.length_a   1.000
_cell.length_b   1.000
_cell.length_c   1.000
_cell.angle_alpha   90.00
_cell.angle_beta   90.00
_cell.angle_gamma   90.00
#
_symmetry.space_group_name_H-M   'P 1'
#
loop_
_entity.id
_entity.type
_entity.pdbx_description
1 polymer ?
#
loop_
_entity_poly.entity_id
_entity_poly.type
_entity_poly.pdbx_seq_one_letter_code
_entity_poly.pdbx_strand_id
1 'polypeptide(L)' 'MIAVLILIPVVGFALFIFACYKTDWKAIDEQNRQFYVDSYHIYYDRKILRQKEVEQLKSKLE' A
#
# COMPACT_ATOMS: atom_id res chain seq x y z
N MET A 1 31.76 24.03 1.24
CA MET A 1 30.52 23.85 2.03
C MET A 1 29.32 23.49 1.16
N ILE A 2 29.00 24.26 0.11
CA ILE A 2 27.87 23.98 -0.80
C ILE A 2 27.96 22.60 -1.48
N ALA A 3 29.15 22.18 -1.95
CA ALA A 3 29.34 20.87 -2.56
C ALA A 3 28.99 19.70 -1.63
N VAL A 4 29.29 19.83 -0.33
CA VAL A 4 28.95 18.80 0.68
C VAL A 4 27.43 18.73 0.88
N LEU A 5 26.78 19.89 0.92
CA LEU A 5 25.31 19.98 1.04
C LEU A 5 24.59 19.37 -0.16
N ILE A 6 25.19 19.40 -1.36
CA ILE A 6 24.66 18.76 -2.57
C ILE A 6 24.98 17.26 -2.59
N LEU A 7 26.16 16.85 -2.11
CA LEU A 7 26.56 15.44 -2.07
C LEU A 7 25.68 14.60 -1.16
N ILE A 8 25.23 15.14 -0.02
CA ILE A 8 24.38 14.44 0.94
C ILE A 8 23.08 13.90 0.29
N PRO A 9 22.22 14.72 -0.36
CA PRO A 9 21.01 14.21 -1.01
C PRO A 9 21.33 13.33 -2.21
N VAL A 10 22.42 13.59 -2.95
CA VAL A 10 22.83 12.74 -4.09
C VAL A 10 23.18 11.33 -3.63
N VAL A 11 24.00 11.20 -2.59
CA VAL A 11 24.37 9.90 -2.00
C VAL A 11 23.15 9.24 -1.37
N GLY A 12 22.33 10.00 -0.63
CA GLY A 12 21.09 9.49 -0.04
C GLY A 12 20.12 8.94 -1.10
N PHE A 13 19.95 9.65 -2.21
CA PHE A 13 19.08 9.22 -3.30
C PHE A 13 19.62 8.00 -4.04
N ALA A 14 20.94 7.93 -4.26
CA ALA A 14 21.57 6.75 -4.85
C ALA A 14 21.39 5.50 -3.97
N LEU A 15 21.58 5.64 -2.66
CA LEU A 15 21.33 4.55 -1.70
C LEU A 15 19.84 4.16 -1.65
N PHE A 16 18.94 5.14 -1.74
CA PHE A 16 17.50 4.88 -1.80
C PHE A 16 17.12 4.07 -3.04
N ILE A 17 17.58 4.48 -4.23
CA ILE A 17 17.35 3.73 -5.47
C ILE A 17 17.93 2.31 -5.38
N PHE A 18 19.14 2.17 -4.83
CA PHE A 18 19.77 0.87 -4.66
C PHE A 18 18.96 -0.05 -3.73
N ALA A 19 18.48 0.50 -2.61
CA ALA A 19 17.59 -0.22 -1.71
C ALA A 19 16.29 -0.61 -2.40
N CYS A 20 15.66 0.31 -3.14
CA CYS A 20 14.47 0.02 -3.95
C CYS A 20 14.72 -1.10 -4.96
N TYR A 21 15.84 -1.09 -5.69
CA TYR A 21 16.13 -2.12 -6.68
C TYR A 21 16.33 -3.51 -6.06
N LYS A 22 16.97 -3.58 -4.88
CA LYS A 22 17.16 -4.84 -4.15
C LYS A 22 15.94 -5.31 -3.38
N THR A 23 15.01 -4.42 -3.12
CA THR A 23 13.79 -4.74 -2.39
C THR A 23 12.94 -5.69 -3.22
N ASP A 24 12.53 -6.80 -2.60
CA ASP A 24 11.58 -7.72 -3.22
C ASP A 24 10.18 -7.10 -3.16
N TRP A 25 9.89 -6.29 -4.18
CA TRP A 25 8.58 -5.66 -4.35
C TRP A 25 7.45 -6.67 -4.42
N LYS A 26 7.71 -7.88 -4.90
CA LYS A 26 6.68 -8.92 -5.04
C LYS A 26 6.34 -9.52 -3.68
N ALA A 27 7.35 -9.76 -2.83
CA ALA A 27 7.12 -10.19 -1.46
C ALA A 27 6.40 -9.11 -0.63
N ILE A 28 6.76 -7.83 -0.81
CA ILE A 28 6.07 -6.71 -0.15
C ILE A 28 4.64 -6.58 -0.67
N ASP A 29 4.42 -6.71 -1.98
CA ASP A 29 3.08 -6.66 -2.57
C ASP A 29 2.20 -7.81 -2.06
N GLU A 30 2.71 -9.04 -2.01
CA GLU A 30 1.98 -10.19 -1.48
C GLU A 30 1.65 -10.04 0.01
N GLN A 31 2.60 -9.54 0.81
CA GLN A 31 2.34 -9.19 2.21
C GLN A 31 1.36 -8.03 2.34
N ASN A 32 1.37 -7.06 1.43
CA ASN A 32 0.42 -5.96 1.46
C ASN A 32 -0.97 -6.42 1.01
N ARG A 33 -1.04 -7.36 0.07
CA ARG A 33 -2.27 -7.92 -0.52
C ARG A 33 -3.19 -8.54 0.52
N GLN A 34 -2.68 -9.00 1.67
CA GLN A 34 -3.53 -9.41 2.79
C GLN A 34 -4.43 -8.28 3.34
N PHE A 35 -4.08 -7.02 3.10
CA PHE A 35 -4.85 -5.82 3.45
C PHE A 35 -5.74 -5.32 2.29
N TYR A 36 -5.73 -6.01 1.15
CA TYR A 36 -6.58 -5.73 -0.02
C TYR A 36 -7.44 -6.94 -0.32
N VAL A 37 -8.75 -6.80 -0.19
CA VAL A 37 -9.72 -7.79 -0.71
C VAL A 37 -10.33 -7.17 -1.95
N ASP A 38 -10.21 -7.84 -3.12
CA ASP A 38 -10.75 -7.36 -4.40
C ASP A 38 -10.42 -5.89 -4.71
N SER A 39 -9.14 -5.50 -4.60
CA SER A 39 -8.64 -4.14 -4.81
C SER A 39 -9.19 -3.07 -3.85
N TYR A 40 -10.02 -3.45 -2.87
CA TYR A 40 -10.49 -2.57 -1.82
C TYR A 40 -9.56 -2.59 -0.62
N HIS A 41 -9.08 -1.40 -0.23
CA HIS A 41 -8.31 -1.22 0.99
C HIS A 41 -9.20 -1.47 2.22
N ILE A 42 -9.05 -2.64 2.83
CA ILE A 42 -9.86 -3.10 3.97
C ILE A 42 -9.85 -2.08 5.12
N TYR A 43 -8.73 -1.36 5.29
CA TYR A 43 -8.52 -0.40 6.37
C TYR A 43 -9.43 0.84 6.32
N TYR A 44 -9.76 1.36 5.12
CA TYR A 44 -10.67 2.51 4.97
C TYR A 44 -12.09 2.10 4.58
N ASP A 45 -12.28 0.87 4.11
CA ASP A 45 -13.51 0.48 3.42
C ASP A 45 -14.54 -0.27 4.27
N ARG A 46 -14.30 -0.38 5.58
CA ARG A 46 -15.20 -1.01 6.53
C ARG A 46 -16.64 -0.45 6.50
N LYS A 47 -16.84 0.78 6.00
CA LYS A 47 -18.19 1.34 5.78
C LYS A 47 -18.87 0.75 4.56
N ILE A 48 -18.16 0.56 3.44
CA ILE A 48 -18.72 -0.03 2.22
C ILE A 48 -18.97 -1.52 2.41
N LEU A 49 -18.07 -2.24 3.10
CA LEU A 49 -18.30 -3.65 3.45
C LEU A 49 -19.57 -3.83 4.29
N ARG A 50 -19.79 -2.98 5.31
CA ARG A 50 -21.04 -2.99 6.09
C ARG A 50 -22.28 -2.67 5.25
N GLN A 51 -22.19 -1.75 4.28
CA GLN A 51 -23.32 -1.46 3.41
C GLN A 51 -23.67 -2.64 2.51
N LYS A 52 -22.66 -3.33 1.94
CA LYS A 52 -22.87 -4.54 1.14
C LYS A 52 -23.50 -5.68 1.95
N GLU A 53 -23.06 -5.89 3.20
CA GLU A 53 -23.66 -6.89 4.10
C GLU A 53 -25.13 -6.58 4.41
N VAL A 54 -25.46 -5.31 4.68
CA VAL A 54 -26.84 -4.87 4.94
C VAL A 54 -27.72 -5.04 3.70
N GLU A 55 -27.20 -4.72 2.52
CA GLU A 55 -27.91 -4.88 1.24
C GLU A 55 -28.16 -6.36 0.92
N GLN A 56 -27.16 -7.23 1.14
CA GLN A 56 -27.34 -8.70 1.03
C GLN A 56 -28.34 -9.26 2.05
N LEU A 57 -28.40 -8.72 3.26
CA LEU A 57 -29.35 -9.16 4.28
C LEU A 57 -30.78 -8.76 3.90
N LYS A 58 -30.98 -7.57 3.30
CA LYS A 58 -32.28 -7.15 2.78
C LYS A 58 -32.75 -8.03 1.62
N SER A 59 -31.90 -8.34 0.66
CA SER A 59 -32.27 -9.16 -0.49
C SER A 59 -32.56 -10.63 -0.16
N LYS A 60 -32.12 -11.12 1.01
CA LYS A 60 -32.49 -12.44 1.54
C LYS A 60 -33.80 -12.44 2.35
N LEU A 61 -34.28 -11.26 2.75
CA LEU A 61 -35.48 -11.10 3.56
C LEU A 61 -36.72 -10.82 2.71
N GLU A 62 -36.52 -10.25 1.51
CA GLU A 62 -37.51 -10.22 0.42
C GLU A 62 -37.63 -11.58 -0.28
#